data_AF-W1XXX4-F1
#
_entry.id   AF-W1XXX4-F1
#
_cell.length_a   1.000
_cell.length_b   1.000
_cell.length_c   1.000
_cell.angle_alpha   90.00
_cell.angle_beta   90.00
_cell.angle_gamma   90.00
#
_symmetry.space_group_name_H-M   'P 1'
#
loop_
_entity.id
_entity.type
_entity.pdbx_description
1 polymer ?
#
loop_
_entity_poly.entity_id
_entity_poly.type
_entity_poly.pdbx_seq_one_letter_code
_entity_poly.pdbx_strand_id
1 'polypeptide(L)' 'FTLNKGTAENIGFAIFLDDGTLTRMRPGLKTPLKDNGSGQYVLNLSAQYARTSGNPVTKGSVESTVTIKISAD' A
#
# COMPACT_ATOMS: atom_id res chain seq x y z
N PHE A 1 -8.66 -2.55 -4.82
CA PHE A 1 -9.49 -1.41 -4.44
C PHE A 1 -8.72 -0.56 -3.46
N THR A 2 -8.62 0.72 -3.76
CA THR A 2 -8.06 1.74 -2.89
C THR A 2 -9.24 2.40 -2.21
N LEU A 3 -9.44 2.13 -0.92
CA LEU A 3 -10.66 2.54 -0.20
C LEU A 3 -10.38 3.86 0.55
N ASN A 4 -10.81 4.99 -0.01
CA ASN A 4 -10.84 6.26 0.72
C ASN A 4 -12.14 6.38 1.52
N LYS A 5 -12.03 6.65 2.82
CA LYS A 5 -13.14 6.96 3.73
C LYS A 5 -13.30 8.46 4.00
N GLY A 6 -12.37 9.28 3.51
CA GLY A 6 -12.45 10.74 3.58
C GLY A 6 -13.36 11.34 2.52
N THR A 7 -13.38 12.67 2.43
CA THR A 7 -14.30 13.42 1.55
C THR A 7 -13.77 13.63 0.13
N ALA A 8 -12.48 13.39 -0.12
CA ALA A 8 -11.93 13.50 -1.47
C ALA A 8 -12.37 12.32 -2.37
N GLU A 9 -12.71 12.62 -3.62
CA GLU A 9 -13.12 11.63 -4.61
C GLU A 9 -12.00 11.35 -5.62
N ASN A 10 -12.08 10.20 -6.28
CA ASN A 10 -11.14 9.73 -7.31
C ASN A 10 -9.68 9.57 -6.84
N ILE A 11 -9.47 9.49 -5.52
CA ILE A 11 -8.17 9.37 -4.87
C ILE A 11 -8.22 8.33 -3.74
N GLY A 12 -7.07 7.74 -3.43
CA GLY A 12 -6.80 7.15 -2.13
C GLY A 12 -5.31 6.83 -2.03
N PHE A 13 -4.93 5.62 -1.63
CA PHE A 13 -3.55 5.19 -1.43
C PHE A 13 -3.07 4.01 -2.31
N ALA A 14 -1.76 3.88 -2.43
CA ALA A 14 -1.03 2.67 -2.78
C ALA A 14 0.05 2.42 -1.73
N ILE A 15 0.26 1.15 -1.36
CA ILE A 15 1.35 0.74 -0.46
C ILE A 15 2.46 0.11 -1.29
N PHE A 16 3.71 0.44 -0.95
CA PHE A 16 4.90 -0.14 -1.53
C PHE A 16 5.77 -0.73 -0.43
N LEU A 17 6.35 -1.89 -0.71
CA LEU A 17 7.42 -2.48 0.09
C LEU A 17 8.75 -2.09 -0.56
N ASP A 18 9.60 -1.39 0.19
CA ASP A 18 10.94 -1.05 -0.26
C ASP A 18 11.98 -2.07 0.21
N ASP A 19 12.19 -3.06 -0.65
CA ASP A 19 13.20 -4.12 -0.52
C ASP A 19 14.28 -3.99 -1.61
N GLY A 20 14.51 -2.75 -2.08
CA GLY A 20 15.43 -2.39 -3.15
C GLY A 20 14.77 -2.22 -4.53
N THR A 21 13.51 -2.66 -4.70
CA THR A 21 12.78 -2.52 -5.97
C THR A 21 11.49 -1.70 -5.87
N LEU A 22 11.16 -1.19 -4.68
CA LEU A 22 9.92 -0.44 -4.38
C LEU A 22 8.66 -1.14 -4.95
N THR A 23 8.42 -2.35 -4.47
CA THR A 23 7.36 -3.24 -4.98
C THR A 23 5.99 -2.75 -4.55
N ARG A 24 5.09 -2.45 -5.50
CA ARG A 24 3.70 -2.09 -5.19
C ARG A 24 2.93 -3.31 -4.66
N MET A 25 2.49 -3.23 -3.41
CA MET A 25 1.65 -4.25 -2.77
C MET A 25 0.21 -4.15 -3.30
N ARG A 26 -0.40 -5.31 -3.60
CA ARG A 26 -1.79 -5.39 -4.08
C ARG A 26 -2.62 -6.21 -3.09
N PRO A 27 -3.83 -5.77 -2.71
CA PRO A 27 -4.70 -6.54 -1.83
C PRO A 27 -4.94 -7.97 -2.36
N GLY A 28 -4.83 -8.96 -1.48
CA GLY A 28 -5.03 -10.37 -1.81
C GLY A 28 -3.86 -11.05 -2.52
N LEU A 29 -2.84 -10.30 -2.95
CA LEU A 29 -1.63 -10.87 -3.55
C LEU A 29 -0.53 -10.98 -2.48
N LYS A 30 0.07 -12.17 -2.34
CA LYS A 30 1.24 -12.37 -1.49
C LYS A 30 2.44 -11.61 -2.06
N THR A 31 3.14 -10.87 -1.22
CA THR A 31 4.41 -10.21 -1.56
C THR A 31 5.51 -10.92 -0.78
N PRO A 32 6.49 -11.57 -1.44
CA PRO A 32 7.59 -12.23 -0.75
C PRO A 32 8.40 -11.23 0.07
N LEU A 33 8.79 -11.62 1.28
CA LEU A 33 9.72 -10.86 2.12
C LEU A 33 11.14 -11.39 1.92
N LYS A 34 12.12 -10.48 1.93
CA LYS A 34 13.53 -10.83 1.87
C LYS A 34 14.12 -10.84 3.27
N ASP A 35 14.88 -11.89 3.57
CA ASP A 35 15.72 -11.95 4.76
C ASP A 35 16.82 -10.89 4.62
N ASN A 36 17.12 -10.18 5.70
CA ASN A 36 18.24 -9.23 5.77
C ASN A 36 19.61 -9.91 6.00
N GLY A 37 19.67 -11.24 5.98
CA GLY A 37 20.88 -12.05 6.20
C GLY A 37 21.10 -12.46 7.65
N SER A 38 20.18 -12.13 8.56
CA SER A 38 20.22 -12.49 9.98
C SER A 38 18.99 -13.30 10.43
N GLY A 39 18.17 -13.77 9.49
CA GLY A 39 16.88 -14.38 9.78
C GLY A 39 15.82 -13.36 10.21
N GLN A 40 16.04 -12.07 9.92
CA GLN A 40 15.10 -11.00 10.23
C GLN A 40 14.51 -10.42 8.94
N TYR A 41 13.23 -10.08 8.98
CA TYR A 41 12.49 -9.52 7.87
C TYR A 41 12.03 -8.11 8.23
N VAL A 42 12.51 -7.12 7.47
CA VAL A 42 12.16 -5.71 7.69
C VAL A 42 11.08 -5.29 6.70
N LEU A 43 9.99 -4.72 7.22
CA LEU A 43 8.87 -4.21 6.44
C LEU A 43 9.02 -2.70 6.25
N ASN A 44 9.80 -2.30 5.24
CA ASN A 44 9.94 -0.89 4.85
C ASN A 44 8.74 -0.47 3.99
N LEU A 45 7.64 -0.13 4.66
CA LEU A 45 6.40 0.24 3.97
C LEU A 45 6.36 1.74 3.71
N SER A 46 6.00 2.11 2.48
CA SER A 46 5.63 3.48 2.14
C SER A 46 4.21 3.53 1.59
N ALA A 47 3.48 4.59 1.92
CA ALA A 47 2.15 4.87 1.39
C ALA A 47 2.22 6.13 0.53
N GLN A 48 1.57 6.08 -0.64
CA GLN A 48 1.50 7.22 -1.56
C GLN A 48 0.07 7.43 -2.01
N TYR A 49 -0.30 8.68 -2.32
CA TYR A 49 -1.57 8.97 -2.96
C TYR A 49 -1.64 8.32 -4.34
N ALA A 50 -2.78 7.69 -4.66
CA ALA A 50 -2.99 7.03 -5.93
C ALA A 50 -4.39 7.34 -6.45
N ARG A 51 -4.48 7.81 -7.70
CA ARG A 51 -5.76 8.02 -8.38
C ARG A 51 -6.48 6.69 -8.53
N THR A 52 -7.78 6.68 -8.30
CA THR A 52 -8.61 5.47 -8.43
C THR A 52 -9.28 5.37 -9.79
N SER A 53 -9.30 6.46 -10.56
CA SER A 53 -9.91 6.56 -11.88
C SER A 53 -9.21 7.63 -12.74
N GLY A 54 -9.62 7.74 -14.01
CA GLY A 54 -9.20 8.84 -14.89
C GLY A 54 -9.92 10.17 -14.61
N ASN A 55 -10.96 10.16 -13.76
CA ASN A 55 -11.73 11.36 -13.44
C ASN A 55 -10.90 12.33 -12.56
N PRO A 56 -11.17 13.64 -12.61
CA PRO A 56 -10.50 14.63 -11.76
C PRO A 56 -10.62 14.30 -10.27
N VAL A 57 -9.55 14.52 -9.52
CA VAL A 57 -9.55 14.40 -8.06
C VAL A 57 -10.25 15.61 -7.46
N THR A 58 -11.15 15.39 -6.50
CA THR A 58 -11.80 16.48 -5.75
C THR A 58 -11.01 16.80 -4.47
N LYS A 59 -11.08 18.05 -4.02
CA LYS A 59 -10.48 18.46 -2.75
C LYS A 59 -11.22 17.81 -1.58
N GLY A 60 -10.50 17.38 -0.56
CA GLY A 60 -11.10 16.80 0.63
C GLY A 60 -10.08 16.04 1.47
N SER A 61 -10.56 15.40 2.55
CA SER A 61 -9.73 14.51 3.36
C SER A 61 -9.53 13.17 2.65
N VAL A 62 -8.40 12.54 2.95
CA VAL A 62 -8.13 11.15 2.56
C VAL A 62 -7.84 10.37 3.83
N GLU A 63 -8.61 9.30 4.04
CA GLU A 63 -8.48 8.44 5.21
C GLU A 63 -8.64 6.99 4.78
N SER A 64 -7.78 6.10 5.28
CA SER A 64 -7.81 4.69 4.90
C SER A 64 -7.28 3.80 6.02
N THR A 65 -7.88 2.63 6.17
CA THR A 65 -7.42 1.58 7.08
C THR A 65 -6.95 0.40 6.24
N VAL A 66 -5.78 -0.14 6.54
CA VAL A 66 -5.22 -1.29 5.82
C VAL A 66 -4.84 -2.37 6.81
N THR A 67 -5.18 -3.62 6.47
CA THR A 67 -4.77 -4.80 7.22
C THR A 67 -3.66 -5.51 6.47
N ILE A 68 -2.52 -5.68 7.13
CA ILE A 68 -1.39 -6.47 6.61
C ILE A 68 -1.40 -7.80 7.37
N LYS A 69 -1.41 -8.90 6.62
CA LYS A 69 -1.30 -10.26 7.17
C LYS A 69 0.07 -10.80 6.82
N ILE A 70 0.77 -11.31 7.82
CA ILE A 70 2.07 -11.97 7.68
C ILE A 70 1.84 -13.45 7.94
N SER A 71 2.35 -14.30 7.05
CA SER A 71 2.34 -15.76 7.20
C SER A 71 3.73 -16.29 6.88
N ALA A 72 4.18 -17.27 7.65
CA ALA A 72 5.28 -18.15 7.27
C ALA A 72 4.61 -19.43 6.73
N ASP A 73 4.68 -19.63 5.42
CA ASP A 73 4.26 -20.91 4.81
C ASP A 73 5.37 -21.95 4.98
#